data_AF-A0A971TGS8-F1
#
_entry.id   AF-A0A971TGS8-F1
#
_cell.length_a   1.000
_cell.length_b   1.000
_cell.length_c   1.000
_cell.angle_alpha   90.00
_cell.angle_beta   90.00
_cell.angle_gamma   90.00
#
_symmetry.space_group_name_H-M   'P 1'
#
loop_
_entity.id
_entity.type
_entity.pdbx_description
1 polymer ?
#
loop_
_entity_poly.entity_id
_entity_poly.type
_entity_poly.pdbx_seq_one_letter_code
_entity_poly.pdbx_strand_id
1 'polypeptide(L)'
;MSEQEQNINELIKVRRDKLGELRSAGIDPFGQRFDRSTDALKIQENFDDLEGSTVKIAGRIMAKRRHGKAGFANLQDLTGNIQLYFRKDDLGEDKYELFKKLDIGDILGIEGEVFRTQKGEISIHV
;
A
#
# COMPACT_ATOMS: atom_id res chain seq x y z
N MET A 1 -32.96 -1.78 12.22
CA MET A 1 -31.78 -1.71 11.35
C MET A 1 -31.54 -3.09 10.79
N SER A 2 -31.24 -3.21 9.51
CA SER A 2 -30.86 -4.48 8.90
C SER A 2 -29.48 -4.93 9.38
N GLU A 3 -29.19 -6.22 9.31
CA GLU A 3 -27.86 -6.77 9.63
C GLU A 3 -26.76 -6.15 8.75
N GLN A 4 -27.09 -5.81 7.50
CA GLN A 4 -26.19 -5.08 6.59
C GLN A 4 -25.88 -3.66 7.09
N GLU A 5 -26.87 -2.91 7.57
CA GLU A 5 -26.67 -1.58 8.14
C GLU A 5 -25.81 -1.61 9.41
N GLN A 6 -25.98 -2.65 10.24
CA GLN A 6 -25.15 -2.84 11.44
C GLN A 6 -23.69 -3.09 11.06
N ASN A 7 -23.42 -3.99 10.12
CA ASN A 7 -22.06 -4.27 9.62
C ASN A 7 -21.39 -3.02 9.00
N ILE A 8 -22.14 -2.22 8.24
CA ILE A 8 -21.61 -0.96 7.67
C ILE A 8 -21.22 0.01 8.79
N ASN A 9 -22.07 0.17 9.81
CA ASN A 9 -21.79 1.07 10.91
C ASN A 9 -20.58 0.63 11.74
N GLU A 10 -20.41 -0.66 11.97
CA GLU A 10 -19.22 -1.20 12.62
C GLU A 10 -17.96 -0.93 11.81
N LEU A 11 -17.99 -1.18 10.50
CA LEU A 11 -16.85 -0.90 9.62
C LEU A 11 -16.49 0.59 9.61
N ILE A 12 -17.49 1.49 9.53
CA ILE A 12 -17.27 2.94 9.59
C ILE A 12 -16.63 3.34 10.93
N LYS A 13 -17.08 2.74 12.03
CA LYS A 13 -16.52 3.00 13.36
C LYS A 13 -15.05 2.59 13.42
N VAL A 14 -14.72 1.37 12.99
CA VAL A 14 -13.33 0.86 12.94
C VAL A 14 -12.43 1.79 12.11
N ARG A 15 -12.90 2.25 10.94
CA ARG A 15 -12.13 3.18 10.10
C ARG A 15 -11.91 4.54 10.76
N ARG A 16 -12.90 5.06 11.49
CA ARG A 16 -12.77 6.32 12.26
C ARG A 16 -11.81 6.17 13.44
N ASP A 17 -11.83 5.03 14.11
CA ASP A 17 -10.93 4.77 15.23
C ASP A 17 -9.47 4.72 14.72
N LYS A 18 -9.22 4.02 13.61
CA LYS A 18 -7.91 4.01 12.93
C LYS A 18 -7.45 5.39 12.48
N LEU A 19 -8.37 6.22 11.97
CA LEU A 19 -8.06 7.61 11.62
C LEU A 19 -7.57 8.39 12.85
N GLY A 20 -8.21 8.20 14.00
CA GLY A 20 -7.80 8.79 15.29
C GLY A 20 -6.42 8.30 15.75
N GLU A 21 -6.14 7.01 15.60
CA GLU A 21 -4.83 6.45 15.90
C GLU A 21 -3.71 7.02 15.03
N LEU A 22 -3.94 7.19 13.72
CA LEU A 22 -2.96 7.78 12.80
C LEU A 22 -2.60 9.21 13.22
N ARG A 23 -3.62 10.03 13.54
CA ARG A 23 -3.42 11.39 14.05
C ARG A 23 -2.66 11.42 15.37
N SER A 24 -2.96 10.48 16.28
CA SER A 24 -2.31 10.38 17.58
C SER A 24 -0.84 9.96 17.45
N ALA A 25 -0.50 9.21 16.40
CA ALA A 25 0.86 8.89 16.01
C ALA A 25 1.59 10.02 15.26
N GLY A 26 0.95 11.19 15.10
CA GLY A 26 1.52 12.34 14.38
C GLY A 26 1.53 12.20 12.86
N ILE A 27 0.78 11.24 12.30
CA ILE A 27 0.71 10.99 10.87
C ILE A 27 -0.54 11.70 10.32
N ASP A 28 -0.36 12.52 9.28
CA ASP A 28 -1.48 13.13 8.57
C ASP A 28 -2.17 12.08 7.68
N PRO A 29 -3.41 11.65 7.99
CA PRO A 29 -4.09 10.62 7.23
C PRO A 29 -4.51 11.06 5.83
N PHE A 30 -4.52 12.36 5.53
CA PHE A 30 -4.84 12.87 4.20
C PHE A 30 -3.59 13.20 3.37
N GLY A 31 -2.41 13.03 3.96
CA GLY A 31 -1.13 13.18 3.29
C GLY A 31 -0.88 14.58 2.75
N GLN A 32 0.12 14.68 1.89
CA GLN A 32 0.51 15.91 1.20
C GLN A 32 0.73 15.61 -0.28
N ARG A 33 1.14 16.62 -1.05
CA ARG A 33 1.60 16.43 -2.42
C ARG A 33 2.69 15.35 -2.47
N PHE A 34 2.52 14.38 -3.37
CA PHE A 34 3.49 13.31 -3.60
C PHE A 34 3.89 13.31 -5.08
N ASP A 35 5.16 13.61 -5.36
CA ASP A 35 5.69 13.63 -6.72
C ASP A 35 6.10 12.20 -7.14
N ARG A 36 5.33 11.64 -8.08
CA ARG A 36 5.56 10.29 -8.64
C ARG A 36 6.64 10.33 -9.71
N SER A 37 7.50 9.32 -9.76
CA SER A 37 8.48 9.15 -10.84
C SER A 37 7.93 8.36 -12.03
N THR A 38 6.98 7.45 -11.77
CA THR A 38 6.40 6.58 -12.80
C THR A 38 4.98 6.13 -12.42
N ASP A 39 4.39 5.26 -13.23
CA ASP A 39 3.07 4.65 -13.06
C ASP A 39 3.15 3.12 -13.22
N ALA A 40 2.09 2.43 -12.79
CA ALA A 40 2.06 0.97 -12.72
C ALA A 40 2.27 0.31 -14.10
N LEU A 41 1.65 0.86 -15.15
CA LEU A 41 1.77 0.33 -16.50
C LEU A 41 3.22 0.44 -17.02
N LYS A 42 3.86 1.61 -16.86
CA LYS A 42 5.26 1.78 -17.30
C LYS A 42 6.23 0.84 -16.61
N ILE A 43 6.01 0.53 -15.33
CA ILE A 43 6.83 -0.45 -14.61
C ILE A 43 6.64 -1.84 -15.20
N GLN A 44 5.41 -2.20 -15.57
CA GLN A 44 5.12 -3.50 -16.17
C GLN A 44 5.67 -3.64 -17.59
N GLU A 45 5.57 -2.60 -18.41
CA GLU A 45 6.02 -2.61 -19.80
C GLU A 45 7.54 -2.51 -19.92
N ASN A 46 8.20 -1.75 -19.04
CA ASN A 46 9.66 -1.51 -19.09
C ASN A 46 10.39 -2.19 -17.92
N PHE A 47 9.92 -3.35 -17.51
CA PHE A 47 10.47 -4.06 -16.34
C PHE A 47 11.97 -4.32 -16.48
N ASP A 48 12.42 -4.80 -17.64
CA ASP A 48 13.82 -5.21 -17.84
C ASP A 48 14.80 -4.04 -17.68
N ASP A 49 14.35 -2.80 -17.97
CA ASP A 49 15.14 -1.58 -17.78
C ASP A 49 15.04 -1.02 -16.35
N LEU A 50 13.95 -1.35 -15.65
CA LEU A 50 13.62 -0.82 -14.33
C LEU A 50 13.95 -1.78 -13.19
N GLU A 51 14.26 -3.04 -13.46
CA GLU A 51 14.61 -4.02 -12.42
C GLU A 51 15.81 -3.53 -11.60
N GLY A 52 15.67 -3.52 -10.28
CA GLY A 52 16.65 -2.97 -9.35
C GLY A 52 16.64 -1.44 -9.22
N SER A 53 15.79 -0.73 -9.98
CA SER A 53 15.66 0.73 -9.85
C SER A 53 14.65 1.12 -8.77
N THR A 54 14.92 2.24 -8.10
CA THR A 54 13.98 2.85 -7.14
C THR A 54 12.95 3.70 -7.86
N VAL A 55 11.66 3.43 -7.60
CA VAL A 55 10.52 4.13 -8.20
C VAL A 55 9.61 4.73 -7.13
N LYS A 56 8.94 5.82 -7.47
CA LYS A 56 7.91 6.49 -6.66
C LYS A 56 6.58 6.41 -7.39
N ILE A 57 5.61 5.72 -6.80
CA ILE A 57 4.25 5.63 -7.34
C ILE A 57 3.23 5.94 -6.26
N ALA A 58 2.00 6.27 -6.67
CA ALA A 58 0.89 6.41 -5.74
C ALA A 58 -0.38 5.84 -6.33
N GLY A 59 -1.23 5.27 -5.49
CA GLY A 59 -2.46 4.62 -5.89
C GLY A 59 -3.30 4.16 -4.70
N ARG A 60 -4.37 3.43 -5.00
CA ARG A 60 -5.33 2.90 -4.02
C ARG A 60 -5.03 1.44 -3.68
N ILE A 61 -5.09 1.09 -2.41
CA ILE A 61 -5.00 -0.31 -1.98
C ILE A 61 -6.28 -1.04 -2.40
N MET A 62 -6.16 -2.01 -3.30
CA MET A 62 -7.28 -2.86 -3.74
C MET A 62 -7.32 -4.20 -3.03
N ALA A 63 -6.16 -4.70 -2.63
CA ALA A 63 -6.04 -5.92 -1.85
C ALA A 63 -4.87 -5.80 -0.87
N LYS A 64 -4.96 -6.48 0.27
CA LYS A 64 -3.91 -6.53 1.29
C LYS A 64 -3.87 -7.92 1.92
N ARG A 65 -2.69 -8.49 2.02
CA ARG A 65 -2.42 -9.83 2.55
C ARG A 65 -1.24 -9.77 3.50
N ARG A 66 -1.27 -10.55 4.58
CA ARG A 66 -0.21 -10.54 5.59
C ARG A 66 0.19 -11.98 5.93
N HIS A 67 1.50 -12.21 5.99
CA HIS A 67 2.10 -13.49 6.33
C HIS A 67 3.25 -13.26 7.33
N GLY A 68 2.94 -13.28 8.63
CA GLY A 68 3.93 -13.07 9.69
C GLY A 68 4.61 -11.71 9.59
N LYS A 69 5.91 -11.70 9.25
CA LYS A 69 6.73 -10.49 9.05
C LYS A 69 6.68 -9.91 7.63
N ALA A 70 6.07 -10.62 6.68
CA ALA A 70 5.91 -10.16 5.31
C ALA A 70 4.47 -9.73 5.05
N GLY A 71 4.29 -8.77 4.15
CA GLY A 71 3.00 -8.28 3.69
C GLY A 71 3.02 -8.07 2.18
N PHE A 72 1.85 -8.25 1.56
CA PHE A 72 1.62 -7.94 0.17
C PHE A 72 0.41 -7.01 0.07
N ALA A 73 0.45 -6.05 -0.84
CA ALA A 73 -0.72 -5.27 -1.20
C ALA A 73 -0.77 -5.03 -2.70
N ASN A 74 -1.96 -4.90 -3.26
CA ASN A 74 -2.12 -4.48 -4.65
C ASN A 74 -2.48 -3.00 -4.67
N LEU A 75 -1.64 -2.21 -5.32
CA LEU A 75 -1.84 -0.79 -5.51
C LEU A 75 -2.38 -0.54 -6.92
N GLN A 76 -3.51 0.14 -7.02
CA GLN A 76 -4.11 0.54 -8.27
C GLN A 76 -3.91 2.04 -8.51
N ASP A 77 -3.28 2.39 -9.61
CA ASP A 77 -3.27 3.77 -10.09
C ASP A 77 -4.18 3.95 -11.31
N LEU A 78 -4.05 5.07 -12.02
CA LEU A 78 -4.85 5.37 -13.20
C LEU A 78 -4.55 4.46 -14.40
N THR A 79 -3.38 3.83 -14.42
CA THR A 79 -2.85 3.07 -15.56
C THR A 79 -2.97 1.56 -15.35
N GLY A 80 -2.92 1.09 -14.10
CA GLY A 80 -2.96 -0.34 -13.83
C GLY A 80 -2.85 -0.70 -12.35
N ASN A 81 -2.59 -1.98 -12.13
CA ASN A 81 -2.37 -2.56 -10.80
C ASN A 81 -0.94 -3.05 -10.69
N ILE A 82 -0.31 -2.84 -9.55
CA ILE A 82 1.01 -3.37 -9.23
C ILE A 82 1.05 -3.94 -7.81
N GLN A 83 1.80 -5.02 -7.64
CA GLN A 83 1.99 -5.63 -6.33
C GLN A 83 3.08 -4.88 -5.55
N LEU A 84 2.81 -4.66 -4.27
CA LEU A 84 3.73 -4.14 -3.29
C LEU A 84 4.12 -5.27 -2.35
N TYR A 85 5.42 -5.36 -2.05
CA TYR A 85 5.98 -6.28 -1.09
C TYR A 85 6.58 -5.50 0.08
N PHE A 86 6.18 -5.86 1.28
CA PHE A 86 6.61 -5.22 2.52
C PHE A 86 7.26 -6.28 3.41
N ARG A 87 8.47 -6.01 3.92
CA ARG A 87 9.11 -6.84 4.94
C ARG A 87 9.42 -6.02 6.18
N LYS A 88 8.98 -6.51 7.34
CA LYS A 88 9.17 -5.83 8.64
C LYS A 88 10.64 -5.47 8.90
N ASP A 89 11.54 -6.36 8.53
CA ASP A 89 12.98 -6.19 8.79
C ASP A 89 13.58 -5.05 7.93
N ASP A 90 12.96 -4.69 6.80
CA ASP A 90 13.44 -3.61 5.89
C ASP A 90 12.77 -2.26 6.19
N LEU A 91 11.48 -2.28 6.55
CA LEU A 91 10.70 -1.08 6.87
C LEU A 91 10.95 -0.53 8.28
N GLY A 92 11.39 -1.39 9.21
CA GLY A 92 11.40 -1.10 10.64
C GLY A 92 10.02 -1.22 11.28
N GLU A 93 9.97 -1.15 12.61
CA GLU A 93 8.74 -1.36 13.39
C GLU A 93 7.66 -0.32 13.05
N ASP A 94 8.00 0.97 13.06
CA ASP A 94 7.02 2.05 12.95
C ASP A 94 6.28 2.05 11.60
N LYS A 95 7.02 1.93 10.49
CA LYS A 95 6.44 1.85 9.15
C LYS A 95 5.66 0.55 8.94
N TYR A 96 6.12 -0.55 9.55
CA TYR A 96 5.40 -1.82 9.46
C TYR A 96 4.08 -1.77 10.25
N GLU A 97 4.05 -1.16 11.44
CA GLU A 97 2.82 -0.91 12.20
C GLU A 97 1.88 0.04 11.44
N LEU A 98 2.42 1.08 10.80
CA LEU A 98 1.63 1.92 9.90
C LEU A 98 1.00 1.07 8.79
N PHE A 99 1.80 0.24 8.09
CA PHE A 99 1.30 -0.66 7.07
C PHE A 99 0.18 -1.55 7.61
N LYS A 100 0.26 -2.07 8.84
CA LYS A 100 -0.81 -2.88 9.45
C LYS A 100 -2.13 -2.14 9.59
N LYS A 101 -2.09 -0.83 9.88
CA LYS A 101 -3.28 0.00 10.08
C LYS A 101 -4.04 0.31 8.78
N LEU A 102 -3.34 0.36 7.66
CA LEU A 102 -3.92 0.65 6.34
C LEU A 102 -5.00 -0.35 5.93
N ASP A 103 -6.04 0.11 5.25
CA ASP A 103 -7.17 -0.67 4.79
C ASP A 103 -7.35 -0.65 3.27
N ILE A 104 -8.11 -1.62 2.76
CA ILE A 104 -8.56 -1.61 1.37
C ILE A 104 -9.36 -0.33 1.11
N GLY A 105 -8.98 0.41 0.09
CA GLY A 105 -9.54 1.71 -0.26
C GLY A 105 -8.67 2.90 0.13
N ASP A 106 -7.68 2.73 1.01
CA ASP A 106 -6.75 3.81 1.34
C ASP A 106 -5.85 4.15 0.16
N ILE A 107 -5.40 5.41 0.08
CA ILE A 107 -4.50 5.90 -0.96
C ILE A 107 -3.11 6.06 -0.36
N LEU A 108 -2.09 5.55 -1.03
CA LEU A 108 -0.70 5.59 -0.58
C LEU A 108 0.21 6.13 -1.68
N GLY A 109 1.22 6.88 -1.28
CA GLY A 109 2.46 7.06 -2.03
C GLY A 109 3.52 6.11 -1.49
N ILE A 110 4.20 5.40 -2.36
CA ILE A 110 5.26 4.44 -2.00
C ILE A 110 6.52 4.72 -2.82
N GLU A 111 7.65 4.52 -2.18
CA GLU A 111 8.98 4.54 -2.78
C GLU A 111 9.61 3.18 -2.50
N GLY A 112 10.14 2.53 -3.53
CA GLY A 112 10.70 1.19 -3.39
C GLY A 112 11.39 0.70 -4.65
N GLU A 113 12.01 -0.47 -4.56
CA GLU A 113 12.77 -1.08 -5.64
C GLU A 113 11.88 -1.99 -6.50
N VAL A 114 11.95 -1.85 -7.82
CA VAL A 114 11.25 -2.75 -8.75
C VAL A 114 11.97 -4.10 -8.80
N PHE A 115 11.23 -5.18 -8.59
CA PHE A 115 11.79 -6.53 -8.64
C PHE A 115 10.75 -7.55 -9.12
N ARG A 116 11.21 -8.76 -9.46
CA ARG A 116 10.34 -9.90 -9.76
C ARG A 116 10.29 -10.86 -8.60
N THR A 117 9.08 -11.20 -8.15
CA THR A 117 8.91 -12.26 -7.15
C THR A 117 9.26 -13.63 -7.74
N GLN A 118 9.50 -14.64 -6.89
CA GLN A 118 9.74 -16.02 -7.34
C GLN A 118 8.60 -16.62 -8.19
N LYS A 119 7.37 -16.08 -8.05
CA LYS A 119 6.20 -16.49 -8.85
C LYS A 119 6.11 -15.78 -10.20
N GLY A 120 7.08 -14.92 -10.52
CA GLY A 120 7.13 -14.18 -11.78
C GLY A 120 6.33 -12.87 -11.79
N GLU A 121 5.71 -12.49 -10.68
CA GLU A 121 4.93 -11.25 -10.59
C GLU A 121 5.85 -10.05 -10.34
N ILE A 122 5.74 -9.03 -11.19
CA ILE A 122 6.44 -7.74 -11.06
C ILE A 122 5.89 -7.02 -9.83
N SER A 123 6.79 -6.61 -8.95
CA SER A 123 6.44 -6.03 -7.65
C SER A 123 7.38 -4.89 -7.29
N ILE A 124 6.96 -4.07 -6.32
CA ILE A 124 7.81 -3.07 -5.70
C ILE A 124 8.11 -3.49 -4.27
N HIS A 125 9.39 -3.58 -3.93
CA HIS A 125 9.87 -3.81 -2.58
C HIS A 125 9.96 -2.48 -1.83
N VAL A 126 9.10 -2.30 -0.82
CA VAL A 126 8.93 -1.07 -0.04
C VAL A 126 9.62 -1.17 1.31
#